data_AF-A0A842VS08-F1
#
_entry.id   AF-A0A842VS08-F1
#
_cell.length_a   1.000
_cell.length_b   1.000
_cell.length_c   1.000
_cell.angle_alpha   90.00
_cell.angle_beta   90.00
_cell.angle_gamma   90.00
#
_symmetry.space_group_name_H-M   'P 1'
#
loop_
_entity.id
_entity.type
_entity.pdbx_description
1 polymer ?
#
loop_
_entity_poly.entity_id
_entity_poly.type
_entity_poly.pdbx_seq_one_letter_code
_entity_poly.pdbx_strand_id
1 'polypeptide(L)'
;MKIPMVMKKLIKRFRETFSDKNVVGDYCFTNLEDLSAPLQIFILSVHHKETYIQIIILEHNELDEDEKIKIDGPFSLFGQTEELERVIHQSKYTKHYENKLLSYRKAIKSKQNSDKISASWYGSEKMAIWTWFNMQNQDVDEIFNSLYKDPKHLAMIKQRHLSKKQNKKQNKKKKKLKGFGLEINPAIWIGNIPKPTLKEKLHNTSLIRYIETIIDTTYKKKRILIKNNGFMAIIEKDKETALNYLNEIISIMMISGIDLRSGKENQLYDYQVDEDRAHESTSISGLRSGFRIQRTKEFAPITEFNLDWGVIKITKQHMLAILKKAENLTRTPLLSTFCKTLLDAYSHYQKSEYSQSFILSWSLLEQIINKKLQDFIYQRGVDKRRENKLDRWNLDTKIENLSLLLLITDQDYNDIMTLKHKRNSFIHNLNPIEKEDAENCLIQVKNFAAIMNENLLPSFKL
;
A
#
# COMPACT_ATOMS: atom_id res chain seq x y z
N MET A 1 31.99 3.98 -33.54
CA MET A 1 32.65 5.24 -33.10
C MET A 1 32.04 6.54 -33.67
N LYS A 2 30.82 6.56 -34.24
CA LYS A 2 30.23 7.80 -34.81
C LYS A 2 29.60 8.76 -33.80
N ILE A 3 29.14 8.25 -32.65
CA ILE A 3 28.39 9.01 -31.63
C ILE A 3 29.16 10.22 -31.06
N PRO A 4 30.42 10.10 -30.58
CA PRO A 4 31.17 11.24 -30.08
C PRO A 4 31.35 12.34 -31.12
N MET A 5 31.60 11.96 -32.38
CA MET A 5 31.79 12.89 -33.49
C MET A 5 30.51 13.67 -33.81
N VAL A 6 29.36 12.98 -33.82
CA VAL A 6 28.03 13.62 -34.01
C VAL A 6 27.76 14.61 -32.88
N MET A 7 28.02 14.24 -31.62
CA MET A 7 27.81 15.14 -30.48
C MET A 7 28.73 16.36 -30.53
N LYS A 8 30.03 16.19 -30.79
CA LYS A 8 30.96 17.32 -30.92
C LYS A 8 30.55 18.28 -32.04
N LYS A 9 30.11 17.74 -33.18
CA LYS A 9 29.58 18.55 -34.28
C LYS A 9 28.31 19.31 -33.88
N LEU A 10 27.39 18.65 -33.17
CA LEU A 10 26.15 19.27 -32.69
C LEU A 10 26.44 20.40 -31.69
N ILE A 11 27.34 20.18 -30.74
CA ILE A 11 27.78 21.20 -29.76
C ILE A 11 28.40 22.38 -30.47
N LYS A 12 29.36 22.13 -31.38
CA LYS A 12 30.01 23.19 -32.16
C LYS A 12 29.00 23.99 -32.97
N ARG A 13 28.11 23.31 -33.70
CA ARG A 13 27.06 23.94 -34.51
C ARG A 13 26.13 24.80 -33.66
N PHE A 14 25.74 24.29 -32.49
CA PHE A 14 24.93 25.02 -31.53
C PHE A 14 25.67 26.28 -31.04
N ARG A 15 26.89 26.12 -30.50
CA ARG A 15 27.72 27.24 -29.99
C ARG A 15 27.97 28.31 -31.05
N GLU A 16 28.24 27.91 -32.29
CA GLU A 16 28.39 28.85 -33.43
C GLU A 16 27.10 29.63 -33.69
N THR A 17 25.96 28.93 -33.75
CA THR A 17 24.66 29.54 -34.05
C THR A 17 24.20 30.49 -32.94
N PHE A 18 24.52 30.21 -31.67
CA PHE A 18 24.10 31.01 -30.52
C PHE A 18 25.13 32.04 -30.04
N SER A 19 26.37 31.99 -30.54
CA SER A 19 27.37 33.05 -30.31
C SER A 19 27.01 34.37 -31.01
N ASP A 20 26.09 34.33 -31.98
CA ASP A 20 25.57 35.50 -32.66
C ASP A 20 24.44 36.16 -31.83
N LYS A 21 24.78 37.25 -31.12
CA LYS A 21 24.00 37.87 -30.04
C LYS A 21 22.58 38.35 -30.44
N ASN A 22 22.22 38.33 -31.72
CA ASN A 22 20.95 38.85 -32.23
C ASN A 22 19.81 37.81 -32.27
N VAL A 23 20.06 36.53 -31.93
CA VAL A 23 19.08 35.45 -32.09
C VAL A 23 18.25 35.20 -30.80
N VAL A 24 18.46 35.94 -29.72
CA VAL A 24 17.92 35.59 -28.38
C VAL A 24 16.44 36.00 -28.16
N GLY A 25 15.81 36.71 -29.10
CA GLY A 25 14.53 37.41 -28.85
C GLY A 25 13.24 36.59 -28.81
N ASP A 26 13.09 35.52 -29.61
CA ASP A 26 11.75 34.90 -29.84
C ASP A 26 11.70 33.38 -29.66
N TYR A 27 12.78 32.76 -29.21
CA TYR A 27 12.84 31.32 -29.08
C TYR A 27 12.51 30.88 -27.65
N CYS A 28 11.37 30.23 -27.46
CA CYS A 28 11.07 29.47 -26.25
C CYS A 28 11.99 28.23 -26.15
N PHE A 29 13.27 28.39 -25.82
CA PHE A 29 14.20 27.30 -25.55
C PHE A 29 13.97 26.72 -24.16
N THR A 30 12.79 26.17 -23.91
CA THR A 30 12.50 25.47 -22.64
C THR A 30 13.36 24.22 -22.39
N ASN A 31 14.20 23.79 -23.34
CA ASN A 31 14.83 22.46 -23.32
C ASN A 31 16.33 22.38 -23.69
N LEU A 32 16.98 23.47 -24.12
CA LEU A 32 18.30 23.46 -24.77
C LEU A 32 19.31 24.49 -24.22
N GLU A 33 18.92 25.28 -23.22
CA GLU A 33 19.85 26.05 -22.41
C GLU A 33 20.67 25.04 -21.59
N ASP A 34 21.96 24.83 -21.83
CA ASP A 34 22.88 25.57 -22.66
C ASP A 34 24.00 24.57 -23.03
N LEU A 35 24.25 24.26 -24.30
CA LEU A 35 25.44 23.46 -24.66
C LEU A 35 26.75 24.28 -24.47
N SER A 36 26.74 25.33 -23.64
CA SER A 36 27.88 26.18 -23.32
C SER A 36 28.97 25.45 -22.58
N ALA A 37 30.16 26.03 -22.60
CA ALA A 37 31.27 25.51 -21.83
C ALA A 37 31.15 25.96 -20.35
N PRO A 38 31.57 25.14 -19.39
CA PRO A 38 32.07 23.76 -19.54
C PRO A 38 30.91 22.74 -19.60
N LEU A 39 30.96 21.78 -20.52
CA LEU A 39 29.94 20.74 -20.73
C LEU A 39 30.53 19.34 -20.74
N GLN A 40 29.99 18.45 -19.91
CA GLN A 40 30.26 17.02 -19.92
C GLN A 40 29.05 16.22 -20.39
N ILE A 41 29.30 15.12 -21.10
CA ILE A 41 28.27 14.34 -21.77
C ILE A 41 28.42 12.87 -21.42
N PHE A 42 27.40 12.32 -20.76
CA PHE A 42 27.32 10.92 -20.39
C PHE A 42 26.25 10.21 -21.21
N ILE A 43 26.66 9.27 -22.06
CA ILE A 43 25.76 8.58 -22.98
C ILE A 43 25.62 7.13 -22.54
N LEU A 44 24.41 6.77 -22.11
CA LEU A 44 24.02 5.38 -21.92
C LEU A 44 23.36 4.88 -23.21
N SER A 45 24.06 4.01 -23.94
CA SER A 45 23.54 3.39 -25.15
C SER A 45 22.85 2.07 -24.82
N VAL A 46 21.59 1.97 -25.20
CA VAL A 46 20.74 0.80 -25.01
C VAL A 46 20.12 0.43 -26.34
N HIS A 47 19.99 -0.85 -26.68
CA HIS A 47 19.33 -1.28 -27.90
C HIS A 47 18.16 -2.21 -27.60
N HIS A 48 17.15 -2.16 -28.44
CA HIS A 48 16.01 -3.06 -28.41
C HIS A 48 15.68 -3.46 -29.86
N LYS A 49 15.99 -4.72 -30.22
CA LYS A 49 16.02 -5.19 -31.61
C LYS A 49 16.98 -4.33 -32.45
N GLU A 50 16.54 -3.80 -33.57
CA GLU A 50 17.33 -2.97 -34.49
C GLU A 50 17.39 -1.49 -34.08
N THR A 51 16.67 -1.11 -33.01
CA THR A 51 16.63 0.27 -32.54
C THR A 51 17.65 0.51 -31.44
N TYR A 52 18.55 1.47 -31.67
CA TYR A 52 19.45 2.00 -30.65
C TYR A 52 18.84 3.22 -29.99
N ILE A 53 19.08 3.33 -28.70
CA ILE A 53 18.56 4.35 -27.81
C ILE A 53 19.77 4.93 -27.10
N GLN A 54 19.89 6.24 -27.11
CA GLN A 54 20.93 6.93 -26.37
C GLN A 54 20.27 7.81 -25.32
N ILE A 55 20.45 7.48 -24.05
CA ILE A 55 20.11 8.39 -22.96
C ILE A 55 21.35 9.25 -22.70
N ILE A 56 21.25 10.52 -23.04
CA ILE A 56 22.35 11.47 -22.97
C ILE A 56 22.10 12.35 -21.77
N ILE A 57 23.03 12.38 -20.81
CA ILE A 57 23.02 13.32 -19.69
C ILE A 57 24.09 14.37 -19.98
N LEU A 58 23.67 15.63 -19.93
CA LEU A 58 24.50 16.82 -20.07
C LEU A 58 24.69 17.40 -18.67
N GLU A 59 25.93 17.66 -18.28
CA GLU A 59 26.28 18.27 -16.99
C GLU A 59 27.25 19.43 -17.20
N HIS A 60 27.13 20.46 -16.37
CA HIS A 60 28.10 21.55 -16.31
C HIS A 60 28.92 21.45 -15.02
N ASN A 61 30.15 20.98 -15.15
CA ASN A 61 31.12 20.89 -14.07
C ASN A 61 32.41 21.66 -14.45
N GLU A 62 32.71 22.72 -13.69
CA GLU A 62 33.89 23.55 -13.86
C GLU A 62 35.21 22.81 -13.56
N LEU A 63 35.13 21.70 -12.82
CA LEU A 63 36.30 20.90 -12.45
C LEU A 63 36.68 19.84 -13.50
N ASP A 64 35.81 19.58 -14.47
CA ASP A 64 36.04 18.61 -15.54
C ASP A 64 36.33 19.32 -16.87
N GLU A 65 37.03 18.62 -17.78
CA GLU A 65 37.28 19.12 -19.12
C GLU A 65 35.98 19.33 -19.91
N ASP A 66 35.92 20.42 -20.69
CA ASP A 66 34.83 20.70 -21.62
C ASP A 66 34.79 19.66 -22.75
N GLU A 67 33.59 19.32 -23.23
CA GLU A 67 33.32 18.28 -24.22
C GLU A 67 33.81 16.87 -23.82
N LYS A 68 33.96 16.58 -22.53
CA LYS A 68 34.26 15.24 -22.04
C LYS A 68 33.07 14.32 -22.29
N ILE A 69 33.21 13.40 -23.25
CA ILE A 69 32.17 12.43 -23.62
C ILE A 69 32.52 11.05 -23.04
N LYS A 70 31.68 10.54 -22.14
CA LYS A 70 31.72 9.15 -21.68
C LYS A 70 30.56 8.37 -22.28
N ILE A 71 30.83 7.17 -22.81
CA ILE A 71 29.81 6.29 -23.38
C ILE A 71 29.85 4.95 -22.68
N ASP A 72 28.70 4.52 -22.15
CA ASP A 72 28.49 3.20 -21.58
C ASP A 72 27.48 2.42 -22.48
N GLY A 73 27.84 1.22 -22.94
CA GLY A 73 27.00 0.37 -23.82
C GLY A 73 27.64 0.03 -25.18
N PRO A 74 26.88 -0.55 -26.14
CA PRO A 74 25.43 -0.71 -26.13
C PRO A 74 24.95 -1.90 -25.27
N PHE A 75 23.97 -1.66 -24.41
CA PHE A 75 23.32 -2.72 -23.62
C PHE A 75 22.00 -3.16 -24.25
N SER A 76 21.68 -4.44 -24.24
CA SER A 76 20.34 -4.89 -24.61
C SER A 76 19.33 -4.52 -23.53
N LEU A 77 18.24 -3.82 -23.88
CA LEU A 77 17.22 -3.34 -22.93
C LEU A 77 16.60 -4.47 -22.10
N PHE A 78 16.47 -5.67 -22.70
CA PHE A 78 15.92 -6.84 -22.03
C PHE A 78 16.93 -7.99 -21.90
N GLY A 79 18.04 -7.96 -22.64
CA GLY A 79 19.04 -9.04 -22.65
C GLY A 79 20.16 -8.88 -21.62
N GLN A 80 20.58 -7.65 -21.31
CA GLN A 80 21.71 -7.36 -20.41
C GLN A 80 21.28 -6.50 -19.22
N THR A 81 20.11 -6.79 -18.65
CA THR A 81 19.52 -5.95 -17.62
C THR A 81 20.36 -5.85 -16.35
N GLU A 82 21.13 -6.89 -15.98
CA GLU A 82 21.98 -6.88 -14.79
C GLU A 82 23.24 -6.00 -14.97
N GLU A 83 23.84 -6.04 -16.16
CA GLU A 83 24.99 -5.19 -16.50
C GLU A 83 24.57 -3.73 -16.64
N LEU A 84 23.41 -3.50 -17.29
CA LEU A 84 22.76 -2.20 -17.36
C LEU A 84 22.45 -1.64 -15.97
N GLU A 85 21.88 -2.47 -15.08
CA GLU A 85 21.59 -2.10 -13.69
C GLU A 85 22.87 -1.75 -12.92
N ARG A 86 23.95 -2.53 -13.08
CA ARG A 86 25.26 -2.25 -12.46
C ARG A 86 25.82 -0.88 -12.89
N VAL A 87 25.82 -0.58 -14.19
CA VAL A 87 26.29 0.70 -14.73
C VAL A 87 25.45 1.87 -14.19
N ILE A 88 24.14 1.69 -14.13
CA ILE A 88 23.21 2.70 -13.62
C ILE A 88 23.42 2.95 -12.12
N HIS A 89 23.67 1.91 -11.32
CA HIS A 89 23.90 2.02 -9.88
C HIS A 89 25.28 2.57 -9.52
N GLN A 90 26.29 2.39 -10.38
CA GLN A 90 27.60 3.02 -10.22
C GLN A 90 27.60 4.50 -10.62
N SER A 91 26.58 4.93 -11.37
CA SER A 91 26.43 6.33 -11.77
C SER A 91 25.82 7.16 -10.64
N LYS A 92 26.31 8.39 -10.45
CA LYS A 92 25.65 9.40 -9.61
C LYS A 92 24.23 9.78 -10.09
N TYR A 93 23.82 9.32 -11.28
CA TYR A 93 22.52 9.60 -11.91
C TYR A 93 21.55 8.42 -11.94
N THR A 94 21.71 7.42 -11.05
CA THR A 94 20.90 6.18 -11.02
C THR A 94 19.41 6.44 -11.25
N LYS A 95 18.80 7.31 -10.43
CA LYS A 95 17.37 7.62 -10.48
C LYS A 95 16.92 8.22 -11.82
N HIS A 96 17.78 9.01 -12.47
CA HIS A 96 17.49 9.65 -13.75
C HIS A 96 17.49 8.64 -14.90
N TYR A 97 18.50 7.78 -14.95
CA TYR A 97 18.56 6.69 -15.93
C TYR A 97 17.37 5.72 -15.78
N GLU A 98 17.06 5.30 -14.55
CA GLU A 98 15.92 4.41 -14.31
C GLU A 98 14.59 5.01 -14.79
N ASN A 99 14.29 6.25 -14.40
CA ASN A 99 13.04 6.91 -14.79
C ASN A 99 12.92 7.08 -16.31
N LYS A 100 14.02 7.44 -16.99
CA LYS A 100 14.04 7.54 -18.46
C LYS A 100 13.84 6.18 -19.10
N LEU A 101 14.53 5.13 -18.66
CA LEU A 101 14.32 3.78 -19.17
C LEU A 101 12.88 3.29 -18.98
N LEU A 102 12.24 3.62 -17.85
CA LEU A 102 10.83 3.28 -17.61
C LEU A 102 9.87 4.06 -18.51
N SER A 103 10.09 5.36 -18.70
CA SER A 103 9.32 6.19 -19.65
C SER A 103 9.48 5.69 -21.07
N TYR A 104 10.71 5.33 -21.45
CA TYR A 104 11.04 4.78 -22.76
C TYR A 104 10.35 3.46 -22.99
N ARG A 105 10.37 2.57 -22.00
CA ARG A 105 9.66 1.30 -22.07
C ARG A 105 8.14 1.48 -22.20
N LYS A 106 7.54 2.53 -21.62
CA LYS A 106 6.15 2.93 -21.90
C LYS A 106 6.00 3.42 -23.35
N ALA A 107 6.98 4.17 -23.86
CA ALA A 107 7.03 4.67 -25.23
C ALA A 107 7.20 3.54 -26.26
N ILE A 108 8.07 2.53 -26.07
CA ILE A 108 8.18 1.37 -26.99
C ILE A 108 6.85 0.64 -27.09
N LYS A 109 6.17 0.45 -25.95
CA LYS A 109 4.86 -0.21 -25.92
C LYS A 109 3.80 0.57 -26.70
N SER A 110 3.92 1.90 -26.80
CA SER A 110 2.98 2.76 -27.53
C SER A 110 3.45 3.11 -28.96
N LYS A 111 4.74 2.98 -29.27
CA LYS A 111 5.39 3.34 -30.52
C LYS A 111 6.22 2.16 -31.02
N GLN A 112 5.57 1.24 -31.74
CA GLN A 112 6.32 0.20 -32.46
C GLN A 112 7.01 0.72 -33.73
N ASN A 113 6.64 1.88 -34.29
CA ASN A 113 7.17 2.42 -35.55
C ASN A 113 7.26 3.96 -35.53
N SER A 114 8.14 4.58 -34.73
CA SER A 114 8.41 6.00 -34.97
C SER A 114 9.90 6.28 -34.89
N ASP A 115 10.48 6.64 -36.03
CA ASP A 115 11.85 7.15 -36.18
C ASP A 115 12.04 8.55 -35.56
N LYS A 116 11.08 9.01 -34.76
CA LYS A 116 11.06 10.37 -34.22
C LYS A 116 11.91 10.48 -32.96
N ILE A 117 12.77 11.47 -33.01
CA ILE A 117 13.53 12.05 -31.90
C ILE A 117 12.53 12.55 -30.85
N SER A 118 12.73 12.21 -29.58
CA SER A 118 11.95 12.79 -28.49
C SER A 118 12.89 13.31 -27.41
N ALA A 119 13.29 14.56 -27.55
CA ALA A 119 13.89 15.29 -26.44
C ALA A 119 12.81 15.49 -25.37
N SER A 120 13.08 15.01 -24.15
CA SER A 120 12.24 15.28 -23.00
C SER A 120 13.12 15.88 -21.90
N TRP A 121 13.00 17.18 -21.69
CA TRP A 121 13.79 17.90 -20.71
C TRP A 121 13.35 17.54 -19.28
N TYR A 122 14.33 17.29 -18.43
CA TYR A 122 14.15 17.15 -16.98
C TYR A 122 15.48 17.59 -16.37
N GLY A 123 15.61 18.89 -16.11
CA GLY A 123 16.89 19.49 -15.72
C GLY A 123 16.75 20.57 -14.66
N SER A 124 17.82 20.77 -13.89
CA SER A 124 18.10 22.00 -13.17
C SER A 124 19.09 22.82 -14.00
N GLU A 125 19.46 24.03 -13.56
CA GLU A 125 20.47 24.89 -14.23
C GLU A 125 21.82 24.20 -14.51
N LYS A 126 22.10 23.05 -13.88
CA LYS A 126 23.39 22.34 -13.97
C LYS A 126 23.35 21.00 -14.70
N MET A 127 22.17 20.54 -15.12
CA MET A 127 22.04 19.22 -15.73
C MET A 127 20.83 19.11 -16.65
N ALA A 128 21.00 18.54 -17.84
CA ALA A 128 19.92 18.19 -18.76
C ALA A 128 19.99 16.72 -19.18
N ILE A 129 18.84 16.12 -19.55
CA ILE A 129 18.77 14.72 -19.98
C ILE A 129 18.00 14.62 -21.29
N TRP A 130 18.64 14.07 -22.32
CA TRP A 130 18.05 13.81 -23.63
C TRP A 130 17.90 12.31 -23.89
N THR A 131 16.99 11.97 -24.80
CA THR A 131 16.78 10.59 -25.24
C THR A 131 16.70 10.58 -26.76
N TRP A 132 17.67 9.91 -27.38
CA TRP A 132 17.79 9.80 -28.82
C TRP A 132 17.52 8.39 -29.31
N PHE A 133 17.08 8.27 -30.56
CA PHE A 133 16.94 7.01 -31.27
C PHE A 133 17.90 7.02 -32.47
N ASN A 134 18.72 5.98 -32.62
CA ASN A 134 19.60 5.77 -33.78
C ASN A 134 20.49 6.97 -34.14
N MET A 135 20.96 7.73 -33.15
CA MET A 135 21.71 8.98 -33.37
C MET A 135 22.94 8.80 -34.26
N GLN A 136 23.56 7.61 -34.26
CA GLN A 136 24.72 7.32 -35.10
C GLN A 136 24.48 7.37 -36.62
N ASN A 137 23.21 7.36 -37.05
CA ASN A 137 22.81 7.29 -38.45
C ASN A 137 22.12 8.57 -38.93
N GLN A 138 21.99 9.58 -38.08
CA GLN A 138 21.30 10.83 -38.41
C GLN A 138 22.29 11.91 -38.81
N ASP A 139 21.86 12.77 -39.72
CA ASP A 139 22.62 13.96 -40.07
C ASP A 139 22.53 15.02 -38.95
N VAL A 140 23.62 15.75 -38.71
CA VAL A 140 23.70 16.72 -37.61
C VAL A 140 22.72 17.88 -37.83
N ASP A 141 22.52 18.31 -39.08
CA ASP A 141 21.59 19.39 -39.41
C ASP A 141 20.14 18.92 -39.30
N GLU A 142 19.82 17.68 -39.67
CA GLU A 142 18.50 17.08 -39.41
C GLU A 142 18.20 16.99 -37.91
N ILE A 143 19.18 16.55 -37.12
CA ILE A 143 19.11 16.53 -35.66
C ILE A 143 18.81 17.94 -35.15
N PHE A 144 19.60 18.94 -35.56
CA PHE A 144 19.47 20.33 -35.13
C PHE A 144 18.09 20.89 -35.47
N ASN A 145 17.59 20.63 -36.69
CA ASN A 145 16.29 21.08 -37.16
C ASN A 145 15.11 20.36 -36.48
N SER A 146 15.26 19.09 -36.10
CA SER A 146 14.21 18.32 -35.42
C SER A 146 13.92 18.77 -33.98
N LEU A 147 14.89 19.48 -33.36
CA LEU A 147 14.73 20.08 -32.05
C LEU A 147 13.76 21.28 -32.08
N TYR A 148 13.42 21.78 -33.27
CA TYR A 148 12.38 22.77 -33.50
C TYR A 148 11.03 22.07 -33.69
N LYS A 149 10.04 22.39 -32.83
CA LYS A 149 8.75 21.67 -32.78
C LYS A 149 7.89 21.95 -34.02
N ASP A 150 7.56 20.89 -34.78
CA ASP A 150 6.47 20.87 -35.77
C ASP A 150 5.08 20.77 -35.07
N PRO A 151 4.17 21.75 -35.25
CA PRO A 151 2.82 21.77 -34.68
C PRO A 151 1.94 20.56 -35.02
N LYS A 152 2.28 19.79 -36.07
CA LYS A 152 1.46 18.66 -36.55
C LYS A 152 1.50 17.42 -35.64
N HIS A 153 2.43 17.36 -34.67
CA HIS A 153 2.59 16.22 -33.78
C HIS A 153 1.42 16.07 -32.76
N LEU A 154 0.59 17.09 -32.55
CA LEU A 154 -0.56 17.05 -31.63
C LEU A 154 -1.79 16.32 -32.20
N ALA A 155 -1.91 16.16 -33.52
CA ALA A 155 -3.10 15.58 -34.15
C ALA A 155 -3.08 14.03 -34.19
N MET A 156 -1.90 13.42 -34.12
CA MET A 156 -1.69 11.99 -34.39
C MET A 156 -1.96 11.08 -33.17
N ILE A 157 -2.30 11.66 -32.01
CA ILE A 157 -2.49 10.95 -30.72
C ILE A 157 -3.88 10.29 -30.61
N LYS A 158 -4.82 10.55 -31.53
CA LYS A 158 -6.23 10.13 -31.40
C LYS A 158 -6.62 8.72 -31.91
N GLN A 159 -5.74 7.91 -32.52
CA GLN A 159 -6.19 6.76 -33.33
C GLN A 159 -5.75 5.33 -32.94
N ARG A 160 -5.06 5.08 -31.83
CA ARG A 160 -4.48 3.74 -31.56
C ARG A 160 -5.08 2.98 -30.36
N HIS A 161 -6.40 2.79 -30.37
CA HIS A 161 -7.09 1.94 -29.40
C HIS A 161 -8.10 0.96 -30.02
N LEU A 162 -7.66 0.00 -30.85
CA LEU A 162 -8.49 -1.16 -31.21
C LEU A 162 -7.66 -2.46 -31.32
N SER A 163 -8.13 -3.49 -30.62
CA SER A 163 -7.82 -4.94 -30.71
C SER A 163 -6.70 -5.55 -29.83
N LYS A 164 -7.11 -6.26 -28.76
CA LYS A 164 -6.39 -7.40 -28.13
C LYS A 164 -7.37 -8.36 -27.46
N LYS A 165 -7.41 -9.63 -27.87
CA LYS A 165 -7.84 -10.84 -27.12
C LYS A 165 -7.80 -12.03 -28.11
N GLN A 166 -7.32 -13.24 -27.82
CA GLN A 166 -7.65 -14.20 -26.74
C GLN A 166 -6.58 -15.32 -26.73
N ASN A 167 -6.33 -15.95 -25.58
CA ASN A 167 -6.47 -17.40 -25.38
C ASN A 167 -5.92 -17.84 -24.02
N LYS A 168 -6.69 -18.65 -23.29
CA LYS A 168 -6.19 -19.51 -22.22
C LYS A 168 -7.02 -20.79 -22.17
N LYS A 169 -6.34 -21.92 -22.31
CA LYS A 169 -6.90 -23.28 -22.22
C LYS A 169 -6.76 -23.84 -20.80
N GLN A 170 -7.70 -24.74 -20.49
CA GLN A 170 -8.04 -25.31 -19.20
C GLN A 170 -7.01 -26.33 -18.71
N ASN A 171 -6.86 -26.43 -17.39
CA ASN A 171 -6.15 -27.52 -16.72
C ASN A 171 -7.07 -28.28 -15.75
N LYS A 172 -6.83 -29.60 -15.70
CA LYS A 172 -7.62 -30.65 -15.02
C LYS A 172 -7.73 -30.47 -13.51
N LYS A 173 -8.87 -30.92 -12.96
CA LYS A 173 -9.29 -30.75 -11.57
C LYS A 173 -8.52 -31.68 -10.62
N LYS A 174 -7.75 -31.08 -9.72
CA LYS A 174 -7.23 -31.71 -8.50
C LYS A 174 -8.24 -31.59 -7.36
N LYS A 175 -8.07 -32.43 -6.33
CA LYS A 175 -8.89 -32.41 -5.11
C LYS A 175 -8.57 -31.16 -4.29
N LYS A 176 -9.58 -30.32 -4.08
CA LYS A 176 -9.45 -28.99 -3.47
C LYS A 176 -10.16 -28.93 -2.13
N LEU A 177 -9.43 -28.54 -1.09
CA LEU A 177 -9.99 -28.10 0.19
C LEU A 177 -10.70 -26.76 -0.04
N LYS A 178 -11.90 -26.59 0.51
CA LYS A 178 -12.71 -25.37 0.37
C LYS A 178 -12.70 -24.59 1.69
N GLY A 179 -12.65 -23.27 1.58
CA GLY A 179 -12.68 -22.34 2.68
C GLY A 179 -13.11 -20.95 2.23
N PHE A 180 -12.96 -19.97 3.11
CA PHE A 180 -13.19 -18.56 2.79
C PHE A 180 -11.95 -17.73 3.12
N GLY A 181 -11.74 -16.69 2.32
CA GLY A 181 -10.66 -15.74 2.51
C GLY A 181 -11.17 -14.32 2.66
N LEU A 182 -10.41 -13.51 3.38
CA LEU A 182 -10.64 -12.09 3.59
C LEU A 182 -9.35 -11.31 3.37
N GLU A 183 -9.52 -10.12 2.82
CA GLU A 183 -8.46 -9.15 2.64
C GLU A 183 -8.51 -8.14 3.79
N ILE A 184 -7.41 -8.02 4.55
CA ILE A 184 -7.32 -7.03 5.64
C ILE A 184 -7.38 -5.60 5.07
N ASN A 185 -8.05 -4.70 5.79
CA ASN A 185 -8.25 -3.30 5.42
C ASN A 185 -7.97 -2.37 6.63
N PRO A 186 -7.11 -1.34 6.51
CA PRO A 186 -6.25 -1.00 5.38
C PRO A 186 -5.28 -2.12 5.01
N ALA A 187 -4.66 -2.00 3.83
CA ALA A 187 -3.71 -3.00 3.35
C ALA A 187 -2.50 -3.11 4.30
N ILE A 188 -2.05 -4.33 4.51
CA ILE A 188 -0.84 -4.62 5.29
C ILE A 188 0.16 -5.40 4.46
N TRP A 189 1.44 -5.27 4.81
CA TRP A 189 2.50 -6.11 4.28
C TRP A 189 3.24 -6.84 5.41
N ILE A 190 3.33 -8.16 5.31
CA ILE A 190 3.97 -9.01 6.30
C ILE A 190 5.37 -9.42 5.81
N GLY A 191 6.40 -8.98 6.52
CA GLY A 191 7.80 -9.18 6.16
C GLY A 191 8.37 -7.99 5.38
N ASN A 192 9.45 -8.26 4.63
CA ASN A 192 10.09 -7.22 3.83
C ASN A 192 9.28 -6.95 2.56
N ILE A 193 9.05 -5.68 2.27
CA ILE A 193 8.47 -5.29 0.97
C ILE A 193 9.51 -5.59 -0.12
N PRO A 194 9.16 -6.37 -1.15
CA PRO A 194 10.07 -6.70 -2.22
C PRO A 194 10.46 -5.42 -2.96
N LYS A 195 11.76 -5.22 -3.13
CA LYS A 195 12.31 -4.16 -3.99
C LYS A 195 12.45 -4.75 -5.39
N PRO A 196 11.64 -4.31 -6.38
CA PRO A 196 11.77 -4.85 -7.73
C PRO A 196 13.10 -4.44 -8.33
N THR A 197 13.76 -5.37 -9.00
CA THR A 197 14.94 -5.12 -9.84
C THR A 197 14.60 -4.19 -11.01
N LEU A 198 15.61 -3.54 -11.60
CA LEU A 198 15.41 -2.75 -12.82
C LEU A 198 14.72 -3.57 -13.92
N LYS A 199 15.12 -4.84 -14.08
CA LYS A 199 14.49 -5.81 -14.99
C LYS A 199 12.99 -5.92 -14.73
N GLU A 200 12.58 -6.11 -13.48
CA GLU A 200 11.16 -6.23 -13.09
C GLU A 200 10.39 -4.93 -13.27
N LYS A 201 11.01 -3.78 -12.93
CA LYS A 201 10.45 -2.46 -13.22
C LYS A 201 10.23 -2.31 -14.74
N LEU A 202 11.20 -2.69 -15.58
CA LEU A 202 11.13 -2.74 -17.05
C LEU A 202 10.18 -3.79 -17.62
N HIS A 203 9.80 -4.81 -16.85
CA HIS A 203 8.77 -5.79 -17.22
C HIS A 203 7.39 -5.47 -16.62
N ASN A 204 7.23 -4.39 -15.84
CA ASN A 204 5.96 -3.94 -15.22
C ASN A 204 5.44 -5.04 -14.31
N THR A 205 6.38 -5.70 -13.63
CA THR A 205 6.06 -6.72 -12.65
C THR A 205 5.29 -6.03 -11.53
N SER A 206 4.03 -6.44 -11.35
CA SER A 206 3.20 -5.97 -10.25
C SER A 206 3.63 -6.64 -8.94
N LEU A 207 3.41 -5.98 -7.80
CA LEU A 207 3.58 -6.56 -6.46
C LEU A 207 2.85 -7.90 -6.30
N ILE A 208 1.77 -8.08 -7.05
CA ILE A 208 1.00 -9.33 -7.08
C ILE A 208 1.87 -10.55 -7.36
N ARG A 209 2.98 -10.40 -8.10
CA ARG A 209 3.90 -11.51 -8.39
C ARG A 209 4.72 -11.98 -7.20
N TYR A 210 4.94 -11.10 -6.22
CA TYR A 210 5.65 -11.45 -4.99
C TYR A 210 4.69 -11.85 -3.88
N ILE A 211 3.38 -11.95 -4.17
CA ILE A 211 2.42 -12.42 -3.19
C ILE A 211 2.64 -13.92 -3.01
N GLU A 212 3.02 -14.29 -1.79
CA GLU A 212 3.26 -15.68 -1.41
C GLU A 212 2.59 -15.98 -0.07
N THR A 213 2.27 -17.26 0.15
CA THR A 213 1.81 -17.75 1.45
C THR A 213 3.03 -17.82 2.38
N ILE A 214 3.01 -17.01 3.43
CA ILE A 214 4.12 -16.91 4.38
C ILE A 214 3.84 -17.64 5.70
N ILE A 215 2.57 -17.87 6.01
CA ILE A 215 2.10 -18.62 7.18
C ILE A 215 1.06 -19.61 6.70
N ASP A 216 1.28 -20.89 7.02
CA ASP A 216 0.35 -21.99 6.81
C ASP A 216 0.35 -22.78 8.12
N THR A 217 -0.71 -22.63 8.91
CA THR A 217 -0.80 -23.17 10.28
C THR A 217 -2.24 -23.52 10.59
N THR A 218 -2.56 -23.73 11.86
CA THR A 218 -3.94 -23.93 12.33
C THR A 218 -4.38 -22.79 13.24
N TYR A 219 -5.67 -22.45 13.17
CA TYR A 219 -6.38 -21.59 14.11
C TYR A 219 -7.66 -22.31 14.53
N LYS A 220 -7.85 -22.57 15.83
CA LYS A 220 -9.01 -23.33 16.34
C LYS A 220 -9.20 -24.67 15.60
N LYS A 221 -8.10 -25.39 15.39
CA LYS A 221 -8.02 -26.69 14.66
C LYS A 221 -8.38 -26.62 13.17
N LYS A 222 -8.56 -25.43 12.59
CA LYS A 222 -8.80 -25.23 11.15
C LYS A 222 -7.54 -24.71 10.50
N ARG A 223 -7.18 -25.23 9.33
CA ARG A 223 -6.03 -24.73 8.57
C ARG A 223 -6.26 -23.29 8.16
N ILE A 224 -5.30 -22.41 8.43
CA ILE A 224 -5.30 -21.00 8.06
C ILE A 224 -4.05 -20.69 7.24
N LEU A 225 -4.25 -19.97 6.14
CA LEU A 225 -3.19 -19.53 5.23
C LEU A 225 -3.18 -18.01 5.21
N ILE A 226 -2.00 -17.42 5.40
CA ILE A 226 -1.81 -15.97 5.36
C ILE A 226 -0.73 -15.65 4.35
N LYS A 227 -1.08 -14.73 3.45
CA LYS A 227 -0.17 -14.21 2.43
C LYS A 227 0.47 -12.92 2.91
N ASN A 228 1.66 -12.62 2.40
CA ASN A 228 2.41 -11.42 2.77
C ASN A 228 1.67 -10.10 2.46
N ASN A 229 0.65 -10.07 1.61
CA ASN A 229 -0.17 -8.89 1.34
C ASN A 229 -1.40 -8.73 2.27
N GLY A 230 -1.45 -9.45 3.39
CA GLY A 230 -2.56 -9.39 4.34
C GLY A 230 -3.84 -10.08 3.89
N PHE A 231 -3.78 -10.96 2.88
CA PHE A 231 -4.88 -11.89 2.60
C PHE A 231 -4.79 -13.06 3.59
N MET A 232 -5.90 -13.34 4.28
CA MET A 232 -6.03 -14.48 5.19
C MET A 232 -7.15 -15.39 4.69
N ALA A 233 -6.93 -16.70 4.71
CA ALA A 233 -7.98 -17.65 4.38
C ALA A 233 -7.99 -18.83 5.34
N ILE A 234 -9.19 -19.29 5.69
CA ILE A 234 -9.41 -20.39 6.62
C ILE A 234 -10.23 -21.49 5.96
N ILE A 235 -9.80 -22.74 6.14
CA ILE A 235 -10.48 -23.93 5.59
C ILE A 235 -11.68 -24.26 6.48
N GLU A 236 -12.75 -23.50 6.29
CA GLU A 236 -14.04 -23.64 6.95
C GLU A 236 -15.17 -23.57 5.90
N LYS A 237 -16.13 -24.48 5.96
CA LYS A 237 -17.23 -24.60 5.00
C LYS A 237 -18.36 -23.63 5.31
N ASP A 238 -18.53 -23.27 6.57
CA ASP A 238 -19.52 -22.30 7.00
C ASP A 238 -18.99 -20.87 6.88
N LYS A 239 -19.69 -20.04 6.10
CA LYS A 239 -19.24 -18.68 5.75
C LYS A 239 -19.22 -17.75 6.95
N GLU A 240 -20.23 -17.84 7.81
CA GLU A 240 -20.36 -17.02 9.01
C GLU A 240 -19.27 -17.37 10.04
N THR A 241 -19.05 -18.67 10.27
CA THR A 241 -17.98 -19.16 11.15
C THR A 241 -16.61 -18.74 10.64
N ALA A 242 -16.36 -18.82 9.32
CA ALA A 242 -15.12 -18.34 8.73
C ALA A 242 -14.92 -16.83 8.94
N LEU A 243 -15.96 -16.02 8.71
CA LEU A 243 -15.91 -14.58 8.96
C LEU A 243 -15.61 -14.28 10.43
N ASN A 244 -16.27 -15.00 11.34
CA ASN A 244 -16.07 -14.87 12.78
C ASN A 244 -14.62 -15.14 13.17
N TYR A 245 -14.01 -16.24 12.70
CA TYR A 245 -12.60 -16.54 12.99
C TYR A 245 -11.64 -15.51 12.40
N LEU A 246 -11.90 -15.02 11.18
CA LEU A 246 -11.06 -14.01 10.55
C LEU A 246 -11.16 -12.67 11.30
N ASN A 247 -12.37 -12.25 11.70
CA ASN A 247 -12.57 -11.03 12.49
C ASN A 247 -12.06 -11.14 13.93
N GLU A 248 -12.04 -12.34 14.54
CA GLU A 248 -11.32 -12.55 15.81
C GLU A 248 -9.84 -12.21 15.65
N ILE A 249 -9.18 -12.72 14.61
CA ILE A 249 -7.76 -12.41 14.37
C ILE A 249 -7.56 -10.92 14.13
N ILE A 250 -8.38 -10.29 13.28
CA ILE A 250 -8.31 -8.85 12.99
C ILE A 250 -8.55 -8.02 14.25
N SER A 251 -9.47 -8.44 15.13
CA SER A 251 -9.74 -7.71 16.38
C SER A 251 -8.52 -7.71 17.29
N ILE A 252 -7.77 -8.80 17.35
CA ILE A 252 -6.54 -8.88 18.13
C ILE A 252 -5.41 -8.07 17.49
N MET A 253 -5.33 -8.02 16.16
CA MET A 253 -4.42 -7.10 15.47
C MET A 253 -4.74 -5.64 15.85
N MET A 254 -6.02 -5.27 15.81
CA MET A 254 -6.52 -3.95 16.18
C MET A 254 -6.41 -3.65 17.67
N ILE A 255 -6.33 -4.65 18.53
CA ILE A 255 -5.95 -4.48 19.95
C ILE A 255 -4.42 -4.38 20.09
N SER A 256 -3.62 -4.89 19.16
CA SER A 256 -2.15 -4.93 19.24
C SER A 256 -1.44 -3.75 18.55
N GLY A 257 -2.15 -2.65 18.32
CA GLY A 257 -1.61 -1.40 17.76
C GLY A 257 -1.84 -1.22 16.25
N ILE A 258 -2.56 -2.12 15.59
CA ILE A 258 -2.69 -2.12 14.13
C ILE A 258 -4.09 -1.63 13.76
N ASP A 259 -4.22 -0.39 13.29
CA ASP A 259 -5.52 0.20 12.94
C ASP A 259 -6.19 -0.52 11.76
N LEU A 260 -7.11 -1.43 12.06
CA LEU A 260 -7.81 -2.28 11.09
C LEU A 260 -9.32 -2.19 11.23
N ARG A 261 -10.01 -2.51 10.13
CA ARG A 261 -11.47 -2.55 10.05
C ARG A 261 -11.97 -3.99 9.96
N SER A 262 -13.18 -4.24 10.45
CA SER A 262 -13.86 -5.53 10.35
C SER A 262 -14.13 -5.90 8.90
N GLY A 263 -13.91 -7.17 8.59
CA GLY A 263 -14.41 -7.77 7.36
C GLY A 263 -15.92 -7.95 7.42
N LYS A 264 -16.57 -7.76 6.29
CA LYS A 264 -18.00 -7.99 6.10
C LYS A 264 -18.23 -9.19 5.21
N GLU A 265 -19.42 -9.77 5.31
CA GLU A 265 -19.77 -11.02 4.62
C GLU A 265 -19.68 -10.92 3.08
N ASN A 266 -19.91 -9.74 2.52
CA ASN A 266 -19.78 -9.43 1.09
C ASN A 266 -18.31 -9.18 0.64
N GLN A 267 -17.36 -9.16 1.57
CA GLN A 267 -15.92 -9.06 1.31
C GLN A 267 -15.22 -10.42 1.39
N LEU A 268 -15.94 -11.49 1.78
CA LEU A 268 -15.39 -12.84 1.76
C LEU A 268 -15.28 -13.37 0.33
N TYR A 269 -14.19 -14.09 0.09
CA TYR A 269 -13.89 -14.77 -1.15
C TYR A 269 -13.97 -16.28 -0.96
N ASP A 270 -14.53 -17.00 -1.92
CA ASP A 270 -14.37 -18.45 -1.92
C ASP A 270 -12.90 -18.78 -2.14
N TYR A 271 -12.35 -19.59 -1.26
CA TYR A 271 -10.96 -19.99 -1.29
C TYR A 271 -10.83 -21.49 -1.44
N GLN A 272 -9.93 -21.92 -2.31
CA GLN A 272 -9.66 -23.33 -2.54
C GLN A 272 -8.16 -23.60 -2.55
N VAL A 273 -7.72 -24.58 -1.78
CA VAL A 273 -6.31 -25.01 -1.68
C VAL A 273 -6.21 -26.46 -2.10
N ASP A 274 -5.22 -26.79 -2.93
CA ASP A 274 -4.93 -28.19 -3.24
C ASP A 274 -4.35 -28.87 -1.98
N GLU A 275 -4.90 -30.03 -1.60
CA GLU A 275 -4.55 -30.75 -0.37
C GLU A 275 -3.04 -31.01 -0.24
N ASP A 276 -2.39 -31.33 -1.36
CA ASP A 276 -0.98 -31.72 -1.45
C ASP A 276 0.00 -30.57 -1.80
N ARG A 277 -0.49 -29.35 -2.10
CA ARG A 277 0.37 -28.20 -2.44
C ARG A 277 0.14 -27.06 -1.46
N ALA A 278 1.05 -26.90 -0.51
CA ALA A 278 1.06 -25.77 0.42
C ALA A 278 1.18 -24.38 -0.25
N HIS A 279 1.55 -24.32 -1.54
CA HIS A 279 2.00 -23.06 -2.16
C HIS A 279 1.19 -22.54 -3.36
N GLU A 280 0.18 -23.25 -3.87
CA GLU A 280 -0.56 -22.80 -5.05
C GLU A 280 -2.07 -22.97 -4.94
N SER A 281 -2.77 -21.88 -4.62
CA SER A 281 -4.22 -21.74 -4.81
C SER A 281 -4.49 -20.87 -6.03
N THR A 282 -5.16 -21.42 -7.04
CA THR A 282 -5.40 -20.79 -8.37
C THR A 282 -6.83 -20.33 -8.61
N SER A 283 -7.72 -20.31 -7.62
CA SER A 283 -9.08 -19.79 -7.82
C SER A 283 -9.60 -19.08 -6.58
N ILE A 284 -9.41 -17.77 -6.55
CA ILE A 284 -10.28 -16.84 -5.81
C ILE A 284 -11.48 -16.62 -6.73
N SER A 285 -12.58 -17.31 -6.45
CA SER A 285 -13.88 -17.05 -7.10
C SER A 285 -14.76 -16.27 -6.12
N GLY A 286 -15.33 -15.19 -6.61
CA GLY A 286 -16.11 -14.25 -5.82
C GLY A 286 -16.32 -13.02 -6.68
N LEU A 287 -17.48 -12.37 -6.58
CA LEU A 287 -17.85 -11.22 -7.40
C LEU A 287 -16.66 -10.26 -7.54
N ARG A 288 -16.50 -9.68 -8.73
CA ARG A 288 -15.56 -8.59 -9.01
C ARG A 288 -15.96 -7.37 -8.15
N SER A 289 -15.70 -7.43 -6.86
CA SER A 289 -16.02 -6.38 -5.91
C SER A 289 -15.18 -5.16 -6.26
N GLY A 290 -15.75 -3.96 -6.11
CA GLY A 290 -14.99 -2.71 -6.24
C GLY A 290 -13.71 -2.70 -5.39
N PHE A 291 -13.69 -3.48 -4.28
CA PHE A 291 -12.53 -3.71 -3.44
C PHE A 291 -11.34 -4.32 -4.19
N ARG A 292 -11.53 -5.30 -5.08
CA ARG A 292 -10.42 -5.85 -5.87
C ARG A 292 -9.84 -4.80 -6.83
N ILE A 293 -10.69 -3.93 -7.39
CA ILE A 293 -10.26 -2.84 -8.25
C ILE A 293 -9.47 -1.81 -7.44
N GLN A 294 -9.96 -1.45 -6.25
CA GLN A 294 -9.29 -0.55 -5.31
C GLN A 294 -7.93 -1.12 -4.87
N ARG A 295 -7.87 -2.41 -4.49
CA ARG A 295 -6.61 -3.08 -4.18
C ARG A 295 -5.67 -3.20 -5.36
N THR A 296 -6.15 -3.42 -6.59
CA THR A 296 -5.25 -3.36 -7.76
C THR A 296 -4.68 -1.96 -8.00
N LYS A 297 -5.34 -0.90 -7.50
CA LYS A 297 -4.76 0.46 -7.48
C LYS A 297 -3.75 0.61 -6.34
N GLU A 298 -4.03 0.05 -5.16
CA GLU A 298 -3.10 0.04 -4.01
C GLU A 298 -1.84 -0.80 -4.30
N PHE A 299 -1.98 -1.89 -5.05
CA PHE A 299 -0.89 -2.77 -5.53
C PHE A 299 -0.58 -2.53 -7.02
N ALA A 300 -0.83 -1.32 -7.51
CA ALA A 300 -0.48 -0.88 -8.87
C ALA A 300 1.03 -1.12 -9.15
N PRO A 301 1.46 -1.09 -10.44
CA PRO A 301 2.85 -1.32 -10.77
C PRO A 301 3.77 -0.45 -9.93
N ILE A 302 4.80 -1.08 -9.37
CA ILE A 302 5.71 -0.46 -8.43
C ILE A 302 6.38 0.74 -9.08
N THR A 303 5.89 1.93 -8.77
CA THR A 303 6.67 3.14 -8.81
C THR A 303 7.29 3.30 -7.43
N GLU A 304 8.53 3.81 -7.34
CA GLU A 304 9.19 4.09 -6.05
C GLU A 304 8.32 4.96 -5.13
N PHE A 305 7.42 5.76 -5.71
CA PHE A 305 6.46 6.59 -5.00
C PHE A 305 5.31 5.81 -4.35
N ASN A 306 4.99 4.57 -4.73
CA ASN A 306 3.80 3.85 -4.24
C ASN A 306 4.08 2.81 -3.13
N LEU A 307 5.34 2.48 -2.82
CA LEU A 307 5.66 1.42 -1.84
C LEU A 307 5.46 1.85 -0.38
N ASP A 308 5.50 3.16 -0.10
CA ASP A 308 5.33 3.72 1.25
C ASP A 308 3.94 4.34 1.47
N TRP A 309 3.05 4.32 0.47
CA TRP A 309 1.72 4.94 0.60
C TRP A 309 0.75 3.98 1.31
N GLY A 310 0.66 4.11 2.62
CA GLY A 310 -0.48 3.62 3.42
C GLY A 310 -0.54 2.12 3.69
N VAL A 311 0.52 1.36 3.38
CA VAL A 311 0.58 -0.06 3.75
C VAL A 311 1.22 -0.23 5.13
N ILE A 312 0.49 -0.86 6.07
CA ILE A 312 1.03 -1.12 7.40
C ILE A 312 2.01 -2.29 7.34
N LYS A 313 3.26 -2.06 7.74
CA LYS A 313 4.32 -3.08 7.73
C LYS A 313 4.31 -3.86 9.05
N ILE A 314 4.21 -5.18 8.99
CA ILE A 314 4.30 -6.06 10.17
C ILE A 314 5.28 -7.21 9.92
N THR A 315 5.94 -7.72 10.96
CA THR A 315 6.85 -8.87 10.81
C THR A 315 6.07 -10.19 10.85
N LYS A 316 6.64 -11.24 10.25
CA LYS A 316 6.07 -12.59 10.32
C LYS A 316 5.94 -13.08 11.78
N GLN A 317 6.95 -12.79 12.61
CA GLN A 317 6.95 -13.14 14.03
C GLN A 317 5.82 -12.43 14.78
N HIS A 318 5.60 -11.13 14.50
CA HIS A 318 4.50 -10.39 15.12
C HIS A 318 3.14 -11.00 14.72
N MET A 319 2.96 -11.36 13.45
CA MET A 319 1.72 -12.01 12.99
C MET A 319 1.48 -13.38 13.65
N LEU A 320 2.54 -14.19 13.84
CA LEU A 320 2.44 -15.46 14.57
C LEU A 320 2.08 -15.25 16.06
N ALA A 321 2.64 -14.22 16.69
CA ALA A 321 2.29 -13.86 18.07
C ALA A 321 0.82 -13.43 18.19
N ILE A 322 0.32 -12.66 17.22
CA ILE A 322 -1.10 -12.27 17.11
C ILE A 322 -1.99 -13.50 17.00
N LEU A 323 -1.67 -14.47 16.13
CA LEU A 323 -2.46 -15.71 15.99
C LEU A 323 -2.54 -16.49 17.30
N LYS A 324 -1.40 -16.68 17.97
CA LYS A 324 -1.35 -17.36 19.27
C LYS A 324 -2.17 -16.61 20.32
N LYS A 325 -2.06 -15.28 20.35
CA LYS A 325 -2.82 -14.42 21.26
C LYS A 325 -4.33 -14.50 20.98
N ALA A 326 -4.73 -14.49 19.71
CA ALA A 326 -6.13 -14.64 19.31
C ALA A 326 -6.70 -16.00 19.72
N GLU A 327 -5.96 -17.08 19.50
CA GLU A 327 -6.42 -18.42 19.87
C GLU A 327 -6.54 -18.59 21.41
N ASN A 328 -5.74 -17.86 22.19
CA ASN A 328 -5.81 -17.89 23.65
C ASN A 328 -6.93 -17.00 24.22
N LEU A 329 -7.08 -15.79 23.72
CA LEU A 329 -8.04 -14.82 24.25
C LEU A 329 -9.48 -15.14 23.84
N THR A 330 -9.68 -15.62 22.61
CA THR A 330 -11.02 -15.89 22.07
C THR A 330 -11.48 -17.33 22.34
N ARG A 331 -10.89 -18.00 23.35
CA ARG A 331 -11.33 -19.32 23.82
C ARG A 331 -12.75 -19.28 24.37
N THR A 332 -13.10 -18.20 25.07
CA THR A 332 -14.45 -18.01 25.60
C THR A 332 -15.31 -17.27 24.58
N PRO A 333 -16.59 -17.69 24.39
CA PRO A 333 -17.51 -16.99 23.49
C PRO A 333 -17.70 -15.51 23.87
N LEU A 334 -17.69 -15.21 25.17
CA LEU A 334 -17.82 -13.84 25.67
C LEU A 334 -16.69 -12.93 25.18
N LEU A 335 -15.42 -13.36 25.33
CA LEU A 335 -14.28 -12.56 24.89
C LEU A 335 -14.19 -12.48 23.36
N SER A 336 -14.52 -13.55 22.64
CA SER A 336 -14.65 -13.53 21.18
C SER A 336 -15.65 -12.45 20.73
N THR A 337 -16.85 -12.45 21.31
CA THR A 337 -17.88 -11.44 21.01
C THR A 337 -17.41 -10.05 21.37
N PHE A 338 -16.86 -9.84 22.57
CA PHE A 338 -16.33 -8.56 23.01
C PHE A 338 -15.31 -7.98 22.03
N CYS A 339 -14.30 -8.77 21.63
CA CYS A 339 -13.25 -8.31 20.71
C CYS A 339 -13.81 -7.96 19.32
N LYS A 340 -14.73 -8.77 18.78
CA LYS A 340 -15.36 -8.49 17.48
C LYS A 340 -16.25 -7.25 17.53
N THR A 341 -17.04 -7.08 18.58
CA THR A 341 -17.87 -5.89 18.77
C THR A 341 -17.02 -4.64 18.91
N LEU A 342 -15.87 -4.72 19.60
CA LEU A 342 -14.92 -3.61 19.68
C LEU A 342 -14.34 -3.26 18.30
N LEU A 343 -13.98 -4.27 17.50
CA LEU A 343 -13.53 -4.08 16.13
C LEU A 343 -14.61 -3.43 15.26
N ASP A 344 -15.87 -3.84 15.39
CA ASP A 344 -16.98 -3.23 14.66
C ASP A 344 -17.20 -1.77 15.10
N ALA A 345 -17.19 -1.47 16.41
CA ALA A 345 -17.29 -0.11 16.93
C ALA A 345 -16.20 0.79 16.33
N TYR A 346 -14.95 0.34 16.38
CA TYR A 346 -13.81 1.05 15.77
C TYR A 346 -13.97 1.22 14.25
N SER A 347 -14.51 0.20 13.57
CA SER A 347 -14.76 0.26 12.13
C SER A 347 -15.83 1.28 11.75
N HIS A 348 -16.85 1.47 12.58
CA HIS A 348 -17.87 2.50 12.41
C HIS A 348 -17.29 3.90 12.65
N TYR A 349 -16.47 4.07 13.69
CA TYR A 349 -15.76 5.32 13.95
C TYR A 349 -14.91 5.75 12.74
N GLN A 350 -14.14 4.82 12.18
CA GLN A 350 -13.29 5.03 11.00
C GLN A 350 -14.07 5.37 9.72
N LYS A 351 -15.39 5.18 9.70
CA LYS A 351 -16.29 5.52 8.58
C LYS A 351 -17.12 6.78 8.85
N SER A 352 -16.85 7.49 9.95
CA SER A 352 -17.66 8.61 10.42
C SER A 352 -19.10 8.23 10.78
N GLU A 353 -19.35 6.97 11.13
CA GLU A 353 -20.63 6.45 11.61
C GLU A 353 -20.65 6.52 13.16
N TYR A 354 -20.56 7.75 13.68
CA TYR A 354 -20.26 8.00 15.10
C TYR A 354 -21.33 7.47 16.06
N SER A 355 -22.62 7.61 15.73
CA SER A 355 -23.71 7.06 16.55
C SER A 355 -23.61 5.54 16.70
N GLN A 356 -23.32 4.81 15.63
CA GLN A 356 -23.15 3.35 15.65
C GLN A 356 -21.92 2.95 16.45
N SER A 357 -20.80 3.64 16.24
CA SER A 357 -19.58 3.42 17.03
C SER A 357 -19.83 3.62 18.52
N PHE A 358 -20.49 4.73 18.87
CA PHE A 358 -20.77 5.09 20.26
C PHE A 358 -21.69 4.07 20.92
N ILE A 359 -22.79 3.64 20.28
CA ILE A 359 -23.69 2.65 20.87
C ILE A 359 -22.99 1.32 21.10
N LEU A 360 -22.21 0.82 20.13
CA LEU A 360 -21.46 -0.42 20.29
C LEU A 360 -20.42 -0.30 21.41
N SER A 361 -19.71 0.83 21.48
CA SER A 361 -18.72 1.10 22.54
C SER A 361 -19.39 1.18 23.91
N TRP A 362 -20.52 1.88 24.01
CA TRP A 362 -21.29 2.00 25.24
C TRP A 362 -21.78 0.64 25.74
N SER A 363 -22.30 -0.22 24.86
CA SER A 363 -22.69 -1.59 25.21
C SER A 363 -21.52 -2.44 25.72
N LEU A 364 -20.29 -2.20 25.25
CA LEU A 364 -19.09 -2.84 25.79
C LEU A 364 -18.73 -2.28 27.17
N LEU A 365 -18.83 -0.96 27.35
CA LEU A 365 -18.56 -0.29 28.62
C LEU A 365 -19.55 -0.75 29.72
N GLU A 366 -20.83 -0.91 29.40
CA GLU A 366 -21.82 -1.49 30.32
C GLU A 366 -21.45 -2.91 30.75
N GLN A 367 -21.03 -3.75 29.80
CA GLN A 367 -20.57 -5.12 30.11
C GLN A 367 -19.35 -5.12 31.03
N ILE A 368 -18.42 -4.20 30.81
CA ILE A 368 -17.24 -4.01 31.66
C ILE A 368 -17.66 -3.59 33.08
N ILE A 369 -18.53 -2.58 33.21
CA ILE A 369 -19.04 -2.10 34.51
C ILE A 369 -19.70 -3.25 35.28
N ASN A 370 -20.58 -4.00 34.61
CA ASN A 370 -21.24 -5.17 35.20
C ASN A 370 -20.21 -6.22 35.65
N LYS A 371 -19.21 -6.53 34.82
CA LYS A 371 -18.18 -7.51 35.16
C LYS A 371 -17.31 -7.08 36.34
N LYS A 372 -16.90 -5.80 36.42
CA LYS A 372 -16.15 -5.26 37.57
C LYS A 372 -16.93 -5.42 38.87
N LEU A 373 -18.22 -5.09 38.86
CA LEU A 373 -19.06 -5.23 40.04
C LEU A 373 -19.24 -6.71 40.42
N GLN A 374 -19.49 -7.59 39.45
CA GLN A 374 -19.63 -9.02 39.69
C GLN A 374 -18.34 -9.65 40.25
N ASP A 375 -17.18 -9.25 39.73
CA ASP A 375 -15.89 -9.69 40.26
C ASP A 375 -15.69 -9.26 41.71
N PHE A 376 -16.05 -8.01 42.05
CA PHE A 376 -16.00 -7.54 43.43
C PHE A 376 -16.95 -8.33 44.34
N ILE A 377 -18.20 -8.55 43.92
CA ILE A 377 -19.19 -9.33 44.68
C ILE A 377 -18.69 -10.75 44.93
N TYR A 378 -18.14 -11.39 43.89
CA TYR A 378 -17.57 -12.72 43.96
C TYR A 378 -16.38 -12.78 44.93
N GLN A 379 -15.44 -11.84 44.84
CA GLN A 379 -14.29 -11.74 45.74
C GLN A 379 -14.68 -11.54 47.20
N ARG A 380 -15.84 -10.90 47.46
CA ARG A 380 -16.38 -10.72 48.81
C ARG A 380 -17.13 -11.94 49.34
N GLY A 381 -17.28 -13.01 48.56
CA GLY A 381 -17.95 -14.25 48.98
C GLY A 381 -19.43 -14.04 49.30
N VAL A 382 -20.08 -13.09 48.61
CA VAL A 382 -21.50 -12.80 48.81
C VAL A 382 -22.34 -14.00 48.38
N ASP A 383 -23.35 -14.36 49.17
CA ASP A 383 -24.23 -15.48 48.84
C ASP A 383 -25.08 -15.20 47.58
N LYS A 384 -25.50 -16.26 46.87
CA LYS A 384 -26.27 -16.16 45.62
C LYS A 384 -27.57 -15.36 45.76
N ARG A 385 -28.24 -15.39 46.92
CA ARG A 385 -29.51 -14.64 47.11
C ARG A 385 -29.22 -13.14 47.12
N ARG A 386 -28.14 -12.72 47.75
CA ARG A 386 -27.71 -11.32 47.77
C ARG A 386 -27.09 -10.89 46.44
N GLU A 387 -26.28 -11.73 45.80
CA GLU A 387 -25.77 -11.52 44.43
C GLU A 387 -26.91 -11.21 43.45
N ASN A 388 -27.97 -12.03 43.45
CA ASN A 388 -29.15 -11.82 42.60
C ASN A 388 -29.90 -10.51 42.88
N LYS A 389 -29.81 -9.97 44.10
CA LYS A 389 -30.39 -8.65 44.42
C LYS A 389 -29.52 -7.52 43.85
N LEU A 390 -28.20 -7.65 43.96
CA LEU A 390 -27.23 -6.66 43.46
C LEU A 390 -27.21 -6.60 41.93
N ASP A 391 -27.43 -7.73 41.26
CA ASP A 391 -27.46 -7.78 39.79
C ASP A 391 -28.58 -6.93 39.17
N ARG A 392 -29.69 -6.76 39.91
CA ARG A 392 -30.87 -5.95 39.50
C ARG A 392 -30.64 -4.44 39.61
N TRP A 393 -29.50 -3.99 40.11
CA TRP A 393 -29.18 -2.57 40.16
C TRP A 393 -29.15 -1.98 38.74
N ASN A 394 -29.74 -0.79 38.60
CA ASN A 394 -29.61 -0.03 37.37
C ASN A 394 -28.16 0.43 37.19
N LEU A 395 -27.79 0.82 35.97
CA LEU A 395 -26.41 1.17 35.65
C LEU A 395 -25.88 2.32 36.51
N ASP A 396 -26.72 3.32 36.80
CA ASP A 396 -26.42 4.46 37.67
C ASP A 396 -25.94 4.00 39.04
N THR A 397 -26.75 3.16 39.69
CA THR A 397 -26.43 2.58 41.00
C THR A 397 -25.13 1.78 40.93
N LYS A 398 -24.90 1.04 39.85
CA LYS A 398 -23.66 0.28 39.65
C LYS A 398 -22.44 1.20 39.57
N ILE A 399 -22.50 2.27 38.77
CA ILE A 399 -21.41 3.24 38.61
C ILE A 399 -21.11 3.96 39.94
N GLU A 400 -22.14 4.44 40.63
CA GLU A 400 -22.02 5.10 41.94
C GLU A 400 -21.33 4.20 42.97
N ASN A 401 -21.76 2.93 43.05
CA ASN A 401 -21.15 1.99 43.98
C ASN A 401 -19.71 1.64 43.60
N LEU A 402 -19.39 1.52 42.31
CA LEU A 402 -17.99 1.31 41.89
C LEU A 402 -17.10 2.49 42.32
N SER A 403 -17.59 3.72 42.23
CA SER A 403 -16.89 4.93 42.68
C SER A 403 -16.71 4.94 44.20
N LEU A 404 -17.79 4.73 44.97
CA LEU A 404 -17.74 4.69 46.44
C LEU A 404 -16.82 3.59 46.98
N LEU A 405 -16.69 2.48 46.24
CA LEU A 405 -15.79 1.37 46.57
C LEU A 405 -14.35 1.56 46.06
N LEU A 406 -14.05 2.71 45.43
CA LEU A 406 -12.74 3.05 44.85
C LEU A 406 -12.27 2.02 43.79
N LEU A 407 -13.21 1.41 43.06
CA LEU A 407 -12.94 0.45 41.98
C LEU A 407 -12.78 1.12 40.60
N ILE A 408 -13.15 2.39 40.54
CA ILE A 408 -12.92 3.33 39.44
C ILE A 408 -12.47 4.67 40.06
N THR A 409 -11.72 5.46 39.30
CA THR A 409 -11.28 6.78 39.76
C THR A 409 -12.40 7.82 39.63
N ASP A 410 -12.27 8.96 40.31
CA ASP A 410 -13.22 10.09 40.15
C ASP A 410 -13.29 10.58 38.70
N GLN A 411 -12.15 10.56 38.00
CA GLN A 411 -12.09 10.90 36.59
C GLN A 411 -12.90 9.91 35.74
N ASP A 412 -12.67 8.60 35.94
CA ASP A 412 -13.44 7.56 35.24
C ASP A 412 -14.93 7.69 35.50
N TYR A 413 -15.32 7.96 36.75
CA TYR A 413 -16.71 8.17 37.14
C TYR A 413 -17.35 9.32 36.35
N ASN A 414 -16.68 10.49 36.31
CA ASN A 414 -17.17 11.67 35.60
C ASN A 414 -17.26 11.41 34.09
N ASP A 415 -16.27 10.74 33.50
CA ASP A 415 -16.25 10.39 32.08
C ASP A 415 -17.41 9.44 31.73
N ILE A 416 -17.60 8.38 32.53
CA ILE A 416 -18.68 7.41 32.31
C ILE A 416 -20.05 8.08 32.45
N MET A 417 -20.25 8.92 33.47
CA MET A 417 -21.52 9.62 33.67
C MET A 417 -21.82 10.57 32.51
N THR A 418 -20.80 11.28 32.00
CA THR A 418 -20.93 12.15 30.82
C THR A 418 -21.38 11.34 29.60
N LEU A 419 -20.73 10.21 29.31
CA LEU A 419 -21.11 9.30 28.22
C LEU A 419 -22.51 8.73 28.41
N LYS A 420 -22.90 8.39 29.64
CA LYS A 420 -24.26 7.92 29.96
C LYS A 420 -25.32 8.96 29.61
N HIS A 421 -25.08 10.22 29.97
CA HIS A 421 -25.99 11.31 29.65
C HIS A 421 -26.11 11.50 28.13
N LYS A 422 -25.00 11.43 27.40
CA LYS A 422 -25.00 11.44 25.92
C LYS A 422 -25.81 10.29 25.33
N ARG A 423 -25.62 9.07 25.83
CA ARG A 423 -26.41 7.89 25.43
C ARG A 423 -27.91 8.11 25.66
N ASN A 424 -28.30 8.57 26.85
CA ASN A 424 -29.71 8.79 27.16
C ASN A 424 -30.30 9.88 26.28
N SER A 425 -29.54 10.95 26.04
CA SER A 425 -29.93 12.02 25.13
C SER A 425 -30.15 11.53 23.69
N PHE A 426 -29.25 10.71 23.16
CA PHE A 426 -29.39 10.13 21.82
C PHE A 426 -30.55 9.13 21.75
N ILE A 427 -30.69 8.21 22.71
CA ILE A 427 -31.73 7.18 22.68
C ILE A 427 -33.13 7.76 22.86
N HIS A 428 -33.30 8.74 23.74
CA HIS A 428 -34.62 9.29 24.07
C HIS A 428 -35.00 10.52 23.23
N ASN A 429 -34.02 11.33 22.82
CA ASN A 429 -34.26 12.59 22.12
C ASN A 429 -33.65 12.63 20.71
N LEU A 430 -32.96 11.57 20.26
CA LEU A 430 -32.27 11.51 18.96
C LEU A 430 -31.21 12.61 18.76
N ASN A 431 -30.67 13.16 19.85
CA ASN A 431 -29.61 14.16 19.80
C ASN A 431 -28.35 13.54 19.18
N PRO A 432 -27.70 14.20 18.19
CA PRO A 432 -26.60 13.62 17.44
C PRO A 432 -25.41 13.29 18.36
N ILE A 433 -24.70 12.22 18.01
CA ILE A 433 -23.43 11.84 18.63
C ILE A 433 -22.31 12.44 17.79
N GLU A 434 -21.47 13.25 18.42
CA GLU A 434 -20.32 13.87 17.77
C GLU A 434 -19.15 12.90 17.66
N LYS A 435 -18.15 13.26 16.84
CA LYS A 435 -16.91 12.46 16.71
C LYS A 435 -16.22 12.26 18.06
N GLU A 436 -16.11 13.33 18.84
CA GLU A 436 -15.43 13.33 20.15
C GLU A 436 -16.16 12.44 21.16
N ASP A 437 -17.50 12.45 21.17
CA ASP A 437 -18.31 11.58 22.04
C ASP A 437 -18.02 10.09 21.75
N ALA A 438 -17.98 9.71 20.46
CA ALA A 438 -17.69 8.35 20.03
C ALA A 438 -16.24 7.93 20.32
N GLU A 439 -15.29 8.85 20.13
CA GLU A 439 -13.87 8.63 20.42
C GLU A 439 -13.62 8.44 21.91
N ASN A 440 -14.17 9.32 22.74
CA ASN A 440 -14.08 9.24 24.20
C ASN A 440 -14.67 7.92 24.70
N CYS A 441 -15.81 7.49 24.16
CA CYS A 441 -16.40 6.19 24.52
C CYS A 441 -15.48 5.01 24.16
N LEU A 442 -14.89 5.00 22.96
CA LEU A 442 -13.92 3.99 22.55
C LEU A 442 -12.67 3.96 23.44
N ILE A 443 -12.14 5.14 23.80
CA ILE A 443 -11.00 5.27 24.71
C ILE A 443 -11.32 4.67 26.07
N GLN A 444 -12.49 4.98 26.63
CA GLN A 444 -12.92 4.42 27.92
C GLN A 444 -13.04 2.89 27.86
N VAL A 445 -13.64 2.33 26.81
CA VAL A 445 -13.69 0.86 26.63
C VAL A 445 -12.28 0.27 26.60
N LYS A 446 -11.33 0.90 25.89
CA LYS A 446 -9.94 0.42 25.81
C LYS A 446 -9.23 0.50 27.16
N ASN A 447 -9.33 1.62 27.87
CA ASN A 447 -8.71 1.83 29.18
C ASN A 447 -9.18 0.78 30.18
N PHE A 448 -10.49 0.55 30.23
CA PHE A 448 -11.07 -0.44 31.12
C PHE A 448 -10.76 -1.88 30.70
N ALA A 449 -10.74 -2.18 29.40
CA ALA A 449 -10.38 -3.51 28.91
C ALA A 449 -8.91 -3.87 29.19
N ALA A 450 -8.01 -2.88 29.17
CA ALA A 450 -6.61 -3.07 29.56
C ALA A 450 -6.49 -3.46 31.05
N ILE A 451 -7.32 -2.87 31.92
CA ILE A 451 -7.36 -3.18 33.36
C ILE A 451 -7.93 -4.60 33.61
N MET A 452 -8.88 -5.05 32.79
CA MET A 452 -9.46 -6.40 32.92
C MET A 452 -8.50 -7.54 32.59
N ASN A 453 -7.33 -7.23 32.02
CA ASN A 453 -6.37 -8.25 31.67
C ASN A 453 -4.98 -7.61 31.60
N GLU A 454 -4.18 -7.75 32.66
CA GLU A 454 -2.76 -7.36 32.69
C GLU A 454 -1.94 -7.99 31.53
N ASN A 455 -2.53 -8.94 30.78
CA ASN A 455 -1.96 -9.57 29.59
C ASN A 455 -2.52 -9.08 28.23
N LEU A 456 -3.49 -8.17 28.17
CA LEU A 456 -4.14 -7.78 26.90
C LEU A 456 -3.43 -6.65 26.16
N LEU A 457 -2.92 -5.62 26.84
CA LEU A 457 -2.65 -4.33 26.20
C LEU A 457 -1.47 -3.56 26.83
N PRO A 458 -0.19 -3.96 26.63
CA PRO A 458 0.91 -3.05 26.84
C PRO A 458 1.10 -2.22 25.56
N SER A 459 0.85 -0.91 25.65
CA SER A 459 1.09 0.14 24.64
C SER A 459 0.20 0.15 23.38
N PHE A 460 -0.89 0.92 23.46
CA PHE A 460 -1.60 1.45 22.30
C PHE A 460 -1.45 2.98 22.33
N LYS A 461 -0.97 3.59 21.24
CA LYS A 461 -1.05 5.05 21.04
C LYS A 461 -2.06 5.28 19.92
N LEU A 462 -3.09 6.09 20.20
CA LEU A 462 -4.00 6.64 19.19
C LEU A 462 -3.34 7.83 18.50
#